data_AF-A0A958C762-F1
#
_entry.id   AF-A0A958C762-F1
#
_cell.length_a   1.000
_cell.length_b   1.000
_cell.length_c   1.000
_cell.angle_alpha   90.00
_cell.angle_beta   90.00
_cell.angle_gamma   90.00
#
_symmetry.space_group_name_H-M   'P 1'
#
loop_
_entity.id
_entity.type
_entity.pdbx_description
1 polymer ?
#
loop_
_entity_poly.entity_id
_entity_poly.type
_entity_poly.pdbx_seq_one_letter_code
_entity_poly.pdbx_strand_id
1 'polypeptide(L)'
;MTTPIYSLSISARLTLDMHSLNNEGGEGNQIQTRMVDIVAADGRLYNVNAISGDMLKHIQAEHFYRIARANGGGLPLCSACQVFDANRISADPDYIAEIKGRSDGEAIDLMLERCALDDIEGNLITADRSTPRKSVAEFGWVVGVPVDDEGRELTTTGSYFHVKYASERGESARAATRA
;
A
#
# COMPACT_ATOMS: atom_id res chain seq x y z
N MET A 1 -26.02 -27.64 0.63
CA MET A 1 -24.93 -27.61 1.62
C MET A 1 -23.97 -26.53 1.19
N THR A 2 -23.69 -25.54 2.04
CA THR A 2 -22.68 -24.51 1.77
C THR A 2 -21.32 -25.05 2.18
N THR A 3 -20.36 -25.07 1.25
CA THR A 3 -18.99 -25.46 1.55
C THR A 3 -18.30 -24.32 2.31
N PRO A 4 -17.79 -24.53 3.52
CA PRO A 4 -17.04 -23.51 4.24
C PRO A 4 -15.73 -23.22 3.51
N ILE A 5 -15.46 -21.95 3.22
CA ILE A 5 -14.19 -21.49 2.65
C ILE A 5 -13.32 -20.98 3.81
N TYR A 6 -12.15 -21.59 3.98
CA TYR A 6 -11.21 -21.21 5.04
C TYR A 6 -10.16 -20.18 4.57
N SER A 7 -9.79 -20.21 3.28
CA SER A 7 -8.85 -19.28 2.69
C SER A 7 -9.19 -19.01 1.23
N LEU A 8 -8.86 -17.80 0.77
CA LEU A 8 -8.99 -17.36 -0.62
C LEU A 8 -7.68 -16.71 -1.05
N SER A 9 -7.16 -17.12 -2.20
CA SER A 9 -5.96 -16.53 -2.80
C SER A 9 -6.25 -16.14 -4.24
N ILE A 10 -5.83 -14.93 -4.62
CA ILE A 10 -6.05 -14.37 -5.95
C ILE A 10 -4.69 -14.01 -6.54
N SER A 11 -4.42 -14.50 -7.75
CA SER A 11 -3.30 -14.06 -8.58
C SER A 11 -3.89 -13.56 -9.89
N ALA A 12 -3.53 -12.34 -10.27
CA ALA A 12 -4.09 -11.68 -11.44
C ALA A 12 -3.02 -10.89 -12.17
N ARG A 13 -3.21 -10.76 -13.49
CA ARG A 13 -2.47 -9.84 -14.35
C ARG A 13 -3.45 -8.79 -14.86
N LEU A 14 -3.00 -7.54 -14.87
CA LEU A 14 -3.84 -6.39 -15.14
C LEU A 14 -3.08 -5.40 -16.02
N THR A 15 -3.81 -4.72 -16.92
CA THR A 15 -3.30 -3.61 -17.73
C THR A 15 -3.71 -2.32 -17.03
N LEU A 16 -2.73 -1.50 -16.68
CA LEU A 16 -2.96 -0.22 -15.99
C LEU A 16 -2.67 0.94 -16.93
N ASP A 17 -3.50 1.98 -16.83
CA ASP A 17 -3.17 3.28 -17.39
C ASP A 17 -2.02 3.89 -16.57
N MET A 18 -0.94 4.28 -17.24
CA MET A 18 0.24 4.82 -16.60
C MET A 18 -0.01 6.17 -15.95
N HIS A 19 -0.99 6.94 -16.44
CA HIS A 19 -1.42 8.18 -15.78
C HIS A 19 -1.98 7.92 -14.38
N SER A 20 -2.49 6.70 -14.12
CA SER A 20 -3.05 6.27 -12.84
C SER A 20 -2.03 5.65 -11.87
N LEU A 21 -0.79 5.39 -12.31
CA LEU A 21 0.24 4.76 -11.45
C LEU A 21 1.06 5.79 -10.63
N ASN A 22 0.76 7.09 -10.77
CA ASN A 22 1.46 8.21 -10.14
C ASN A 22 1.22 8.31 -8.63
N ASN A 23 1.68 7.31 -7.87
CA ASN A 23 1.27 7.07 -6.48
C ASN A 23 2.29 7.46 -5.39
N GLU A 24 3.43 8.09 -5.71
CA GLU A 24 4.44 8.42 -4.68
C GLU A 24 4.52 9.91 -4.31
N GLY A 25 3.70 10.76 -4.92
CA GLY A 25 3.89 12.20 -4.82
C GLY A 25 5.00 12.71 -5.75
N GLY A 26 5.12 14.03 -5.83
CA GLY A 26 6.08 14.70 -6.70
C GLY A 26 7.12 15.46 -5.90
N GLU A 27 8.38 15.32 -6.25
CA GLU A 27 9.45 16.21 -5.78
C GLU A 27 9.71 17.26 -6.87
N GLY A 28 9.22 18.48 -6.65
CA GLY A 28 9.26 19.55 -7.65
C GLY A 28 8.42 19.21 -8.90
N ASN A 29 9.06 19.11 -10.06
CA ASN A 29 8.41 18.75 -11.34
C ASN A 29 8.51 17.24 -11.67
N GLN A 30 9.08 16.43 -10.78
CA GLN A 30 9.21 14.99 -11.01
C GLN A 30 8.10 14.25 -10.27
N ILE A 31 7.22 13.59 -11.01
CA ILE A 31 6.32 12.59 -10.47
C ILE A 31 7.06 11.26 -10.59
N GLN A 32 7.37 10.61 -9.47
CA GLN A 32 8.00 9.29 -9.49
C GLN A 32 6.93 8.23 -9.22
N THR A 33 6.93 7.18 -10.04
CA THR A 33 6.26 5.90 -9.74
C THR A 33 7.24 5.06 -8.91
N ARG A 34 6.78 4.23 -7.94
CA ARG A 34 7.79 3.45 -7.18
C ARG A 34 8.50 2.43 -8.05
N MET A 35 9.82 2.57 -7.97
CA MET A 35 10.89 1.74 -8.52
C MET A 35 11.12 0.43 -7.78
N VAL A 36 11.11 -0.74 -8.42
CA VAL A 36 11.76 -1.95 -7.85
C VAL A 36 12.63 -2.66 -8.87
N ASP A 37 13.73 -3.24 -8.37
CA ASP A 37 14.59 -4.12 -9.14
C ASP A 37 14.12 -5.57 -8.98
N ILE A 38 13.91 -6.25 -10.11
CA ILE A 38 13.54 -7.67 -10.17
C ILE A 38 14.54 -8.44 -11.03
N VAL A 39 14.77 -9.70 -10.67
CA VAL A 39 15.48 -10.66 -11.52
C VAL A 39 14.42 -11.47 -12.27
N ALA A 40 14.37 -11.34 -13.59
CA ALA A 40 13.41 -12.06 -14.41
C ALA A 40 13.87 -13.51 -14.68
N ALA A 41 13.01 -14.30 -15.33
CA ALA A 41 13.28 -15.71 -15.63
C ALA A 41 14.51 -15.93 -16.53
N ASP A 42 14.92 -14.92 -17.30
CA ASP A 42 16.12 -14.92 -18.11
C ASP A 42 17.41 -14.61 -17.30
N GLY A 43 17.28 -14.39 -15.99
CA GLY A 43 18.38 -14.08 -15.08
C GLY A 43 18.87 -12.64 -15.15
N ARG A 44 18.22 -11.76 -15.93
CA ARG A 44 18.61 -10.35 -16.06
C ARG A 44 17.90 -9.50 -15.00
N LEU A 45 18.60 -8.45 -14.57
CA LEU A 45 18.06 -7.43 -13.67
C LEU A 45 17.24 -6.43 -14.47
N TYR A 46 16.02 -6.16 -14.03
CA TYR A 46 15.12 -5.17 -14.60
C TYR A 46 14.66 -4.20 -13.51
N ASN A 47 14.65 -2.92 -13.83
CA ASN A 47 14.01 -1.90 -13.03
C ASN A 47 12.59 -1.70 -13.59
N VAL A 48 11.56 -1.98 -12.79
CA VAL A 48 10.16 -1.94 -13.24
C VAL A 48 9.30 -1.12 -12.29
N ASN A 49 8.27 -0.49 -12.85
CA ASN A 49 7.20 0.13 -12.09
C ASN A 49 6.56 -0.89 -11.13
N ALA A 50 6.23 -0.47 -9.91
CA ALA A 50 5.51 -1.31 -8.97
C ALA A 50 4.51 -0.56 -8.09
N ILE A 51 3.56 -1.30 -7.55
CA ILE A 51 2.63 -0.90 -6.49
C ILE A 51 2.94 -1.76 -5.27
N SER A 52 3.16 -1.12 -4.12
CA SER A 52 3.40 -1.86 -2.88
C SER A 52 2.14 -2.60 -2.42
N GLY A 53 2.34 -3.75 -1.78
CA GLY A 53 1.26 -4.47 -1.13
C GLY A 53 0.55 -3.62 -0.07
N ASP A 54 1.30 -2.78 0.65
CA ASP A 54 0.74 -1.85 1.64
C ASP A 54 -0.24 -0.83 1.04
N MET A 55 -0.01 -0.39 -0.20
CA MET A 55 -0.95 0.50 -0.89
C MET A 55 -2.28 -0.22 -1.18
N LEU A 56 -2.21 -1.45 -1.71
CA LEU A 56 -3.41 -2.25 -1.96
C LEU A 56 -4.15 -2.57 -0.65
N LYS A 57 -3.39 -2.89 0.39
CA LYS A 57 -3.92 -3.09 1.73
C LYS A 57 -4.62 -1.84 2.26
N HIS A 58 -4.04 -0.66 2.07
CA HIS A 58 -4.67 0.60 2.47
C HIS A 58 -5.99 0.84 1.73
N ILE A 59 -6.03 0.63 0.41
CA ILE A 59 -7.25 0.76 -0.41
C ILE A 59 -8.33 -0.22 0.06
N GLN A 60 -7.96 -1.49 0.31
CA GLN A 60 -8.90 -2.49 0.78
C GLN A 60 -9.39 -2.18 2.20
N ALA A 61 -8.52 -1.73 3.10
CA ALA A 61 -8.86 -1.32 4.45
C ALA A 61 -9.83 -0.14 4.44
N GLU A 62 -9.62 0.85 3.55
CA GLU A 62 -10.52 2.00 3.39
C GLU A 62 -11.89 1.56 2.90
N HIS A 63 -11.94 0.68 1.90
CA HIS A 63 -13.20 0.15 1.39
C HIS A 63 -13.95 -0.66 2.46
N PHE A 64 -13.23 -1.51 3.20
CA PHE A 64 -13.80 -2.26 4.32
C PHE A 64 -14.34 -1.33 5.41
N TYR A 65 -13.58 -0.31 5.81
CA TYR A 65 -14.00 0.71 6.76
C TYR A 65 -15.31 1.40 6.33
N ARG A 66 -15.42 1.79 5.06
CA ARG A 66 -16.64 2.40 4.51
C ARG A 66 -17.84 1.45 4.59
N ILE A 67 -17.65 0.16 4.28
CA ILE A 67 -18.70 -0.86 4.40
C ILE A 67 -19.10 -1.06 5.86
N ALA A 68 -18.13 -1.17 6.76
CA ALA A 68 -18.33 -1.36 8.19
C ALA A 68 -19.16 -0.21 8.80
N ARG A 69 -18.97 1.02 8.31
CA ARG A 69 -19.74 2.21 8.73
C ARG A 69 -21.13 2.35 8.09
N ALA A 70 -21.32 1.90 6.85
CA ALA A 70 -22.50 2.25 6.05
C ALA A 70 -23.74 1.38 6.31
N ASN A 71 -23.57 0.11 6.69
CA ASN A 71 -24.71 -0.79 6.91
C ASN A 71 -25.24 -0.60 8.33
N GLY A 72 -26.52 -0.22 8.48
CA GLY A 72 -27.20 0.21 9.72
C GLY A 72 -27.30 -0.77 10.90
N GLY A 73 -26.38 -1.72 11.01
CA GLY A 73 -26.07 -2.52 12.20
C GLY A 73 -24.56 -2.72 12.37
N GLY A 74 -23.76 -1.72 11.93
CA GLY A 74 -22.34 -1.76 11.57
C GLY A 74 -21.42 -2.65 12.41
N LEU A 75 -20.38 -3.17 11.74
CA LEU A 75 -19.34 -3.95 12.42
C LEU A 75 -18.67 -3.10 13.50
N PRO A 76 -18.28 -3.70 14.63
CA PRO A 76 -17.64 -2.95 15.71
C PRO A 76 -16.32 -2.36 15.22
N LEU A 77 -16.11 -1.07 15.50
CA LEU A 77 -14.88 -0.34 15.21
C LEU A 77 -14.44 0.39 16.48
N CYS A 78 -13.16 0.28 16.83
CA CYS A 78 -12.56 1.07 17.90
C CYS A 78 -12.62 2.57 17.57
N SER A 79 -12.46 3.43 18.58
CA SER A 79 -12.61 4.88 18.43
C SER A 79 -11.69 5.48 17.34
N ALA A 80 -10.46 4.98 17.24
CA ALA A 80 -9.50 5.37 16.21
C ALA A 80 -9.88 4.88 14.81
N CYS A 81 -10.37 3.63 14.67
CA CYS A 81 -10.79 3.10 13.37
C CYS A 81 -12.09 3.75 12.85
N GLN A 82 -12.92 4.35 13.72
CA GLN A 82 -14.10 5.12 13.29
C GLN A 82 -13.75 6.38 12.50
N VAL A 83 -12.54 6.92 12.69
CA VAL A 83 -12.00 8.06 11.93
C VAL A 83 -10.92 7.64 10.93
N PHE A 84 -10.75 6.33 10.74
CA PHE A 84 -9.74 5.73 9.85
C PHE A 84 -8.30 6.16 10.19
N ASP A 85 -7.97 6.23 11.48
CA ASP A 85 -6.62 6.53 11.97
C ASP A 85 -5.64 5.40 11.60
N ALA A 86 -4.45 5.77 11.10
CA ALA A 86 -3.41 4.83 10.69
C ALA A 86 -2.83 4.01 11.86
N ASN A 87 -2.89 4.54 13.09
CA ASN A 87 -2.45 3.86 14.30
C ASN A 87 -3.52 2.92 14.89
N ARG A 88 -4.74 2.94 14.33
CA ARG A 88 -5.83 1.99 14.61
C ARG A 88 -6.06 1.78 16.11
N ILE A 89 -6.30 0.55 16.59
CA ILE A 89 -6.60 0.31 18.01
C ILE A 89 -5.54 0.82 18.99
N SER A 90 -4.28 0.98 18.55
CA SER A 90 -3.20 1.56 19.36
C SER A 90 -3.41 3.06 19.63
N ALA A 91 -4.33 3.72 18.94
CA ALA A 91 -4.80 5.08 19.22
C ALA A 91 -6.14 5.12 19.97
N ASP A 92 -6.72 3.99 20.38
CA ASP A 92 -7.93 3.95 21.22
C ASP A 92 -7.55 4.00 22.72
N PRO A 93 -7.72 5.14 23.41
CA PRO A 93 -7.25 5.30 24.78
C PRO A 93 -7.97 4.38 25.78
N ASP A 94 -9.24 4.06 25.52
CA ASP A 94 -10.04 3.20 26.39
C ASP A 94 -9.55 1.75 26.28
N TYR A 95 -9.22 1.30 25.08
CA TYR A 95 -8.61 -0.01 24.87
C TYR A 95 -7.23 -0.09 25.54
N ILE A 96 -6.39 0.94 25.37
CA ILE A 96 -5.07 1.00 26.02
C ILE A 96 -5.18 0.92 27.55
N ALA A 97 -6.14 1.63 28.15
CA ALA A 97 -6.36 1.57 29.58
C ALA A 97 -6.82 0.18 30.04
N GLU A 98 -7.68 -0.48 29.26
CA GLU A 98 -8.28 -1.77 29.60
C GLU A 98 -7.31 -2.96 29.52
N ILE A 99 -6.35 -2.92 28.60
CA ILE A 99 -5.35 -3.99 28.46
C ILE A 99 -4.22 -3.91 29.49
N LYS A 100 -4.13 -2.83 30.28
CA LYS A 100 -3.05 -2.64 31.24
C LYS A 100 -3.03 -3.77 32.29
N GLY A 101 -1.89 -4.44 32.40
CA GLY A 101 -1.72 -5.59 33.32
C GLY A 101 -2.36 -6.90 32.84
N ARG A 102 -3.03 -6.92 31.68
CA ARG A 102 -3.49 -8.14 31.02
C ARG A 102 -2.38 -8.80 30.20
N SER A 103 -2.48 -10.10 30.01
CA SER A 103 -1.60 -10.86 29.12
C SER A 103 -1.75 -10.44 27.65
N ASP A 104 -0.79 -10.83 26.81
CA ASP A 104 -0.83 -10.60 25.37
C ASP A 104 -2.04 -11.28 24.70
N GLY A 105 -2.40 -12.48 25.14
CA GLY A 105 -3.55 -13.21 24.61
C GLY A 105 -4.87 -12.47 24.91
N GLU A 106 -5.06 -12.06 26.16
CA GLU A 106 -6.26 -11.30 26.55
C GLU A 106 -6.37 -9.94 25.85
N ALA A 107 -5.23 -9.29 25.58
CA ALA A 107 -5.23 -8.04 24.80
C ALA A 107 -5.67 -8.30 23.35
N ILE A 108 -5.17 -9.36 22.72
CA ILE A 108 -5.59 -9.76 21.36
C ILE A 108 -7.08 -10.12 21.35
N ASP A 109 -7.56 -10.95 22.28
CA ASP A 109 -8.97 -11.34 22.33
C ASP A 109 -9.89 -10.12 22.45
N LEU A 110 -9.55 -9.17 23.32
CA LEU A 110 -10.28 -7.90 23.46
C LEU A 110 -10.24 -7.05 22.18
N MET A 111 -9.11 -7.00 21.48
CA MET A 111 -9.02 -6.30 20.20
C MET A 111 -9.96 -6.92 19.15
N LEU A 112 -10.02 -8.25 19.07
CA LEU A 112 -10.89 -8.96 18.12
C LEU A 112 -12.38 -8.71 18.39
N GLU A 113 -12.78 -8.66 19.66
CA GLU A 113 -14.16 -8.32 20.05
C GLU A 113 -14.52 -6.86 19.76
N ARG A 114 -13.53 -5.95 19.83
CA ARG A 114 -13.74 -4.50 19.78
C ARG A 114 -13.67 -3.92 18.38
N CYS A 115 -12.86 -4.47 17.48
CA CYS A 115 -12.62 -3.87 16.17
C CYS A 115 -12.45 -4.89 15.04
N ALA A 116 -13.44 -4.94 14.15
CA ALA A 116 -13.40 -5.78 12.96
C ALA A 116 -12.31 -5.36 11.96
N LEU A 117 -11.93 -4.07 11.93
CA LEU A 117 -10.86 -3.60 11.04
C LEU A 117 -9.49 -4.11 11.53
N ASP A 118 -9.21 -4.04 12.84
CA ASP A 118 -7.97 -4.57 13.42
C ASP A 118 -7.90 -6.11 13.36
N ASP A 119 -9.04 -6.80 13.46
CA ASP A 119 -9.11 -8.25 13.25
C ASP A 119 -8.64 -8.64 11.83
N ILE A 120 -9.19 -7.99 10.80
CA ILE A 120 -8.86 -8.31 9.41
C ILE A 120 -7.43 -7.89 9.06
N GLU A 121 -7.11 -6.64 9.35
CA GLU A 121 -5.90 -6.01 8.85
C GLU A 121 -4.68 -6.27 9.74
N GLY A 122 -4.88 -6.85 10.91
CA GLY A 122 -3.87 -7.04 11.94
C GLY A 122 -3.40 -5.72 12.57
N ASN A 123 -2.63 -5.84 13.64
CA ASN A 123 -2.01 -4.70 14.30
C ASN A 123 -0.78 -5.15 15.11
N LEU A 124 0.15 -4.22 15.30
CA LEU A 124 1.16 -4.32 16.34
C LEU A 124 0.72 -3.41 17.50
N ILE A 125 0.25 -4.01 18.59
CA ILE A 125 -0.15 -3.27 19.78
C ILE A 125 1.13 -2.81 20.50
N THR A 126 1.33 -1.50 20.58
CA THR A 126 2.57 -0.88 21.08
C THR A 126 2.42 -0.14 22.41
N ALA A 127 1.25 -0.17 23.04
CA ALA A 127 1.06 0.45 24.34
C ALA A 127 1.61 -0.45 25.43
N ASP A 128 2.75 -0.07 26.02
CA ASP A 128 3.50 -0.78 27.07
C ASP A 128 3.98 -2.21 26.75
N ARG A 129 3.70 -2.69 25.54
CA ARG A 129 4.00 -4.03 25.04
C ARG A 129 4.35 -4.03 23.56
N SER A 130 4.72 -5.20 23.04
CA SER A 130 4.97 -5.45 21.61
C SER A 130 4.24 -6.71 21.21
N THR A 131 2.92 -6.59 21.03
CA THR A 131 2.03 -7.74 20.84
C THR A 131 1.52 -7.75 19.40
N PRO A 132 2.07 -8.61 18.52
CA PRO A 132 1.70 -8.65 17.12
C PRO A 132 0.48 -9.55 16.87
N ARG A 133 -0.51 -9.01 16.15
CA ARG A 133 -1.51 -9.78 15.41
C ARG A 133 -1.23 -9.59 13.92
N LYS A 134 -0.90 -10.69 13.23
CA LYS A 134 -0.71 -10.66 11.78
C LYS A 134 -2.02 -10.29 11.07
N SER A 135 -1.94 -9.67 9.91
CA SER A 135 -3.11 -9.49 9.02
C SER A 135 -3.63 -10.84 8.55
N VAL A 136 -4.94 -10.99 8.35
CA VAL A 136 -5.50 -12.12 7.57
C VAL A 136 -5.67 -11.75 6.09
N ALA A 137 -5.68 -10.46 5.77
CA ALA A 137 -5.59 -9.94 4.40
C ALA A 137 -4.13 -9.62 4.05
N GLU A 138 -3.54 -10.40 3.15
CA GLU A 138 -2.14 -10.25 2.71
C GLU A 138 -2.07 -9.82 1.25
N PHE A 139 -1.20 -8.85 0.96
CA PHE A 139 -1.04 -8.28 -0.37
C PHE A 139 0.42 -8.35 -0.80
N GLY A 140 0.65 -8.99 -1.94
CA GLY A 140 1.95 -8.99 -2.60
C GLY A 140 2.21 -7.67 -3.32
N TRP A 141 3.46 -7.48 -3.75
CA TRP A 141 3.81 -6.41 -4.67
C TRP A 141 3.20 -6.67 -6.05
N VAL A 142 2.63 -5.64 -6.67
CA VAL A 142 2.27 -5.67 -8.08
C VAL A 142 3.43 -5.08 -8.85
N VAL A 143 4.13 -5.92 -9.60
CA VAL A 143 5.32 -5.53 -10.36
C VAL A 143 5.02 -5.53 -11.85
N GLY A 144 5.60 -4.59 -12.58
CA GLY A 144 5.58 -4.57 -14.04
C GLY A 144 6.24 -5.83 -14.59
N VAL A 145 5.56 -6.49 -15.53
CA VAL A 145 6.17 -7.61 -16.27
C VAL A 145 7.15 -6.99 -17.28
N PRO A 146 8.47 -7.29 -17.21
CA PRO A 146 9.46 -6.58 -18.02
C PRO A 146 9.39 -7.00 -19.49
N VAL A 147 9.33 -8.31 -19.75
CA VAL A 147 9.26 -8.91 -21.09
C VAL A 147 8.21 -10.01 -21.13
N ASP A 148 7.66 -10.28 -22.31
CA ASP A 148 6.84 -11.47 -22.54
C ASP A 148 7.67 -12.71 -22.88
N ASP A 149 6.99 -13.83 -23.10
CA ASP A 149 7.60 -15.12 -23.42
C ASP A 149 8.37 -15.11 -24.76
N GLU A 150 8.08 -14.15 -25.64
CA GLU A 150 8.81 -13.91 -26.89
C GLU A 150 9.96 -12.91 -26.74
N GLY A 151 10.21 -12.41 -25.53
CA GLY A 151 11.26 -11.45 -25.21
C GLY A 151 10.95 -10.00 -25.62
N ARG A 152 9.69 -9.68 -25.94
CA ARG A 152 9.26 -8.31 -26.24
C ARG A 152 9.06 -7.53 -24.94
N GLU A 153 9.53 -6.29 -24.91
CA GLU A 153 9.36 -5.40 -23.75
C GLU A 153 7.87 -5.08 -23.54
N LEU A 154 7.38 -5.33 -22.32
CA LEU A 154 6.00 -5.08 -21.90
C LEU A 154 5.87 -3.89 -20.98
N THR A 155 6.84 -3.71 -20.08
CA THR A 155 6.91 -2.55 -19.19
C THR A 155 8.20 -1.80 -19.49
N THR A 156 8.08 -0.58 -19.97
CA THR A 156 9.21 0.32 -20.15
C THR A 156 9.13 1.42 -19.11
N THR A 157 10.25 1.66 -18.44
CA THR A 157 10.33 2.68 -17.40
C THR A 157 11.45 3.64 -17.75
N GLY A 158 11.06 4.86 -18.09
CA GLY A 158 11.97 5.95 -18.40
C GLY A 158 11.81 7.10 -17.42
N SER A 159 12.83 7.95 -17.32
CA SER A 159 12.70 9.24 -16.65
C SER A 159 11.93 10.20 -17.56
N TYR A 160 10.63 10.37 -17.33
CA TYR A 160 9.82 11.34 -18.05
C TYR A 160 9.94 12.72 -17.38
N PHE A 161 10.71 13.62 -18.01
CA PHE A 161 10.88 14.98 -17.54
C PHE A 161 9.81 15.89 -18.13
N HIS A 162 8.90 16.40 -17.30
CA HIS A 162 8.08 17.57 -17.68
C HIS A 162 8.89 18.85 -17.47
N VAL A 163 9.83 19.11 -18.37
CA VAL A 163 10.64 20.34 -18.38
C VAL A 163 9.96 21.43 -19.19
N LYS A 164 9.75 22.60 -18.58
CA LYS A 164 9.59 23.87 -19.31
C LYS A 164 10.97 24.49 -19.47
N TYR A 165 11.46 24.51 -20.70
CA TYR A 165 12.72 25.21 -21.01
C TYR A 165 12.50 26.72 -20.88
N ALA A 166 13.14 27.35 -19.89
CA ALA A 166 13.27 28.79 -19.83
C ALA A 166 14.33 29.21 -20.87
N SER A 167 13.90 29.80 -21.98
CA SER A 167 14.78 30.27 -23.07
C SER A 167 15.82 31.30 -22.60
N GLU A 168 15.51 32.04 -21.55
CA GLU A 168 16.30 33.17 -21.02
C GLU A 168 17.66 32.76 -20.43
N ARG A 169 17.84 31.49 -20.01
CA ARG A 169 19.10 31.01 -19.40
C ARG A 169 20.01 30.23 -20.35
N GLY A 170 19.59 30.01 -21.60
CA GLY A 170 20.32 29.21 -22.59
C GLY A 170 21.04 30.01 -23.67
N GLU A 171 20.80 31.32 -23.78
CA GLU A 171 21.36 32.16 -24.84
C GLU A 171 22.88 32.31 -24.73
N SER A 172 23.40 32.50 -23.51
CA SER A 172 24.84 32.61 -23.24
C SER A 172 25.59 31.32 -23.55
N ALA A 173 25.03 30.16 -23.22
CA ALA A 173 25.61 28.85 -23.53
C ALA A 173 25.58 28.56 -25.04
N ARG A 174 24.49 28.90 -25.74
CA ARG A 174 24.38 28.71 -27.21
C ARG A 174 25.29 29.65 -28.01
N ALA A 175 25.55 30.85 -27.49
CA ALA A 175 26.52 31.78 -28.09
C ALA A 175 27.96 31.24 -27.97
N ALA A 176 28.31 30.64 -26.83
CA ALA A 176 29.64 30.08 -26.59
C ALA A 176 29.97 28.85 -27.46
N THR A 177 28.96 28.08 -27.90
CA THR A 177 29.17 26.92 -28.80
C THR A 177 29.21 27.29 -30.28
N ARG A 178 28.92 28.55 -30.64
CA ARG A 178 28.93 29.05 -32.03
C ARG A 178 30.18 29.87 -32.37
N ALA A 179 31.10 30.04 -31.41
CA ALA A 179 32.43 30.62 -31.61
C ALA A 179 33.47 29.49 -31.73
#